data_AF-A0A1V5H8X6-F1
#
_entry.id   AF-A0A1V5H8X6-F1
#
_cell.length_a   1.000
_cell.length_b   1.000
_cell.length_c   1.000
_cell.angle_alpha   90.00
_cell.angle_beta   90.00
_cell.angle_gamma   90.00
#
_symmetry.space_group_name_H-M   'P 1'
#
loop_
_entity.id
_entity.type
_entity.pdbx_description
1 polymer ?
#
loop_
_entity_poly.entity_id
_entity_poly.type
_entity_poly.pdbx_seq_one_letter_code
_entity_poly.pdbx_strand_id
1 'polypeptide(L)'
;MTAKAGPFENEEHAPGAEKTGRSFLCLTDHRDLTQWFRASFIGTLFCIVLLTLFGFILVSGHARLLSSQMQLFVSSGMEPLVRPDDPYLTSFIHRLGSALFFGCTLGVLNAMAAMALSLFPWIKGRFSLPDLLVFPVLAGLCAYLGYSAELPALSILFGVLSPVVFFIPWSLVIRRSRPRDIRFGRWIAFAVAASAPFLFLLVLGGSSFGVIRDSMLTRPALKDLSDFYYNHTLLAAHVIKPISALEQKVIAVSDEIEKIGPMPHGSLWVRTPDPCGVSERNLAVSRGELPCNALVIGDDRPANASNRIMEELGRAFDSNERMRQGIGIFFYRGPLVLVPILFMLWFALFLSNLSMKSKIASGVVLLGYLALFYPAWQGVYQRHLLVLHPERIAQYILSEREEMRYLALLTYPDEFTARELMRYSGDVSPRIRLRALYEAGRRGNTQYLDMLEEALSDPQLNVRTRACWALGRTRSERSADLLQQAFLHDPSWYVRGYAYRALGGVRPMAKVITAP
;
A
#
# COMPACT_ATOMS: atom_id res chain seq x y z
N MET A 1 -28.48 -75.48 -33.43
CA MET A 1 -29.72 -75.51 -32.64
C MET A 1 -29.38 -75.05 -31.23
N THR A 2 -29.89 -73.87 -30.86
CA THR A 2 -30.34 -73.40 -29.53
C THR A 2 -29.74 -74.01 -28.25
N ALA A 3 -29.19 -73.16 -27.37
CA ALA A 3 -29.73 -72.93 -26.01
C ALA A 3 -29.09 -71.70 -25.32
N LYS A 4 -29.89 -71.05 -24.47
CA LYS A 4 -29.71 -69.78 -23.76
C LYS A 4 -29.26 -69.98 -22.30
N ALA A 5 -28.85 -68.84 -21.71
CA ALA A 5 -29.07 -68.38 -20.33
C ALA A 5 -27.92 -68.51 -19.30
N GLY A 6 -27.58 -67.37 -18.66
CA GLY A 6 -26.64 -67.19 -17.54
C GLY A 6 -27.21 -67.63 -16.17
N PRO A 7 -26.78 -67.10 -15.00
CA PRO A 7 -25.95 -65.92 -14.72
C PRO A 7 -24.72 -66.20 -13.82
N PHE A 8 -23.73 -65.29 -13.80
CA PHE A 8 -22.70 -65.26 -12.76
C PHE A 8 -22.92 -64.03 -11.88
N GLU A 9 -23.40 -64.26 -10.66
CA GLU A 9 -23.33 -63.30 -9.55
C GLU A 9 -22.24 -63.77 -8.57
N ASN A 10 -21.42 -62.78 -8.18
CA ASN A 10 -20.80 -62.56 -6.88
C ASN A 10 -19.88 -63.64 -6.29
N GLU A 11 -18.59 -63.33 -6.25
CA GLU A 11 -17.80 -63.55 -5.04
C GLU A 11 -16.87 -62.36 -4.77
N GLU A 12 -16.92 -61.95 -3.51
CA GLU A 12 -16.35 -60.78 -2.87
C GLU A 12 -14.82 -60.68 -3.00
N HIS A 13 -14.31 -59.46 -3.17
CA HIS A 13 -13.00 -59.09 -2.64
C HIS A 13 -13.17 -57.93 -1.67
N ALA A 14 -13.09 -58.30 -0.38
CA ALA A 14 -13.07 -57.43 0.77
C ALA A 14 -11.75 -56.61 0.86
N PRO A 15 -11.71 -55.56 1.70
CA PRO A 15 -10.84 -54.40 1.54
C PRO A 15 -9.47 -54.58 2.19
N GLY A 16 -8.42 -54.19 1.47
CA GLY A 16 -7.07 -54.03 2.04
C GLY A 16 -6.97 -52.76 2.87
N ALA A 17 -7.05 -52.90 4.19
CA ALA A 17 -6.71 -51.87 5.15
C ALA A 17 -5.18 -51.66 5.22
N GLU A 18 -4.71 -50.40 5.16
CA GLU A 18 -3.78 -49.82 6.14
C GLU A 18 -3.27 -48.43 5.70
N LYS A 19 -3.85 -47.39 6.31
CA LYS A 19 -3.11 -46.41 7.11
C LYS A 19 -4.14 -45.64 7.93
N THR A 20 -4.48 -46.23 9.07
CA THR A 20 -5.16 -45.64 10.22
C THR A 20 -4.28 -44.53 10.83
N GLY A 21 -4.04 -43.47 10.08
CA GLY A 21 -3.70 -42.18 10.67
C GLY A 21 -5.02 -41.50 11.04
N ARG A 22 -5.24 -41.21 12.32
CA ARG A 22 -6.42 -40.45 12.82
C ARG A 22 -6.75 -39.31 11.86
N SER A 23 -7.83 -39.45 11.10
CA SER A 23 -8.33 -38.43 10.18
C SER A 23 -9.13 -37.43 11.00
N PHE A 24 -8.58 -36.21 11.16
CA PHE A 24 -9.25 -35.17 11.95
C PHE A 24 -10.29 -34.40 11.12
N LEU A 25 -10.14 -34.30 9.80
CA LEU A 25 -11.09 -33.65 8.90
C LEU A 25 -10.94 -34.18 7.46
N CYS A 26 -11.94 -34.91 6.94
CA CYS A 26 -11.97 -35.33 5.53
C CYS A 26 -12.40 -34.16 4.62
N LEU A 27 -11.73 -34.05 3.46
CA LEU A 27 -12.15 -33.22 2.32
C LEU A 27 -12.72 -34.13 1.22
N THR A 28 -13.32 -33.54 0.19
CA THR A 28 -13.77 -34.32 -0.98
C THR A 28 -12.59 -34.93 -1.72
N ASP A 29 -12.78 -36.08 -2.38
CA ASP A 29 -11.76 -36.67 -3.26
C ASP A 29 -11.59 -35.93 -4.59
N HIS A 30 -12.53 -35.06 -4.95
CA HIS A 30 -12.48 -34.28 -6.19
C HIS A 30 -11.45 -33.13 -6.12
N ARG A 31 -10.59 -33.04 -7.14
CA ARG A 31 -9.56 -31.99 -7.29
C ARG A 31 -9.96 -31.00 -8.38
N ASP A 32 -10.90 -30.12 -8.06
CA ASP A 32 -11.29 -29.02 -8.95
C ASP A 32 -10.51 -27.74 -8.61
N LEU A 33 -9.56 -27.36 -9.48
CA LEU A 33 -8.78 -26.13 -9.37
C LEU A 33 -9.67 -24.88 -9.26
N THR A 34 -10.80 -24.86 -9.98
CA THR A 34 -11.74 -23.74 -9.93
C THR A 34 -12.30 -23.56 -8.53
N GLN A 35 -12.65 -24.68 -7.89
CA GLN A 35 -13.21 -24.69 -6.55
C GLN A 35 -12.14 -24.32 -5.51
N TRP A 36 -10.90 -24.75 -5.71
CA TRP A 36 -9.78 -24.35 -4.86
C TRP A 36 -9.50 -22.85 -4.93
N PHE A 37 -9.48 -22.27 -6.13
CA PHE A 37 -9.33 -20.82 -6.31
C PHE A 37 -10.50 -20.05 -5.69
N ARG A 38 -11.74 -20.53 -5.83
CA ARG A 38 -12.92 -19.93 -5.20
C ARG A 38 -12.86 -20.00 -3.67
N ALA A 39 -12.47 -21.14 -3.11
CA ALA A 39 -12.30 -21.32 -1.68
C ALA A 39 -11.23 -20.36 -1.13
N SER A 40 -10.12 -20.23 -1.87
CA SER A 40 -9.02 -19.33 -1.53
C SER A 40 -9.43 -17.87 -1.61
N PHE A 41 -10.19 -17.45 -2.64
CA PHE A 41 -10.75 -16.10 -2.73
C PHE A 41 -11.61 -15.76 -1.50
N ILE A 42 -12.51 -16.67 -1.11
CA ILE A 42 -13.35 -16.47 0.07
C ILE A 42 -12.49 -16.39 1.33
N GLY A 43 -11.53 -17.30 1.52
CA GLY A 43 -10.59 -17.23 2.64
C GLY A 43 -9.85 -15.89 2.70
N THR A 44 -9.40 -15.37 1.55
CA THR A 44 -8.76 -14.05 1.44
C THR A 44 -9.67 -12.92 1.89
N LEU A 45 -10.94 -12.90 1.47
CA LEU A 45 -11.90 -11.86 1.91
C LEU A 45 -12.06 -11.86 3.44
N PHE A 46 -12.13 -13.04 4.05
CA PHE A 46 -12.23 -13.19 5.49
C PHE A 46 -10.97 -12.67 6.21
N CYS A 47 -9.76 -12.94 5.68
CA CYS A 47 -8.53 -12.35 6.20
C CYS A 47 -8.48 -10.82 6.05
N ILE A 48 -8.94 -10.27 4.91
CA ILE A 48 -9.03 -8.81 4.71
C ILE A 48 -9.94 -8.19 5.76
N VAL A 49 -11.12 -8.77 6.01
CA VAL A 49 -12.08 -8.28 7.02
C VAL A 49 -11.45 -8.34 8.41
N LEU A 50 -10.83 -9.46 8.79
CA LEU A 50 -10.17 -9.65 10.08
C LEU A 50 -9.09 -8.59 10.33
N LEU A 51 -8.20 -8.37 9.37
CA LEU A 51 -7.09 -7.41 9.50
C LEU A 51 -7.55 -5.96 9.34
N THR A 52 -8.67 -5.71 8.65
CA THR A 52 -9.34 -4.40 8.68
C THR A 52 -9.90 -4.11 10.07
N LEU A 53 -10.51 -5.09 10.73
CA LEU A 53 -11.00 -4.90 12.11
C LEU A 53 -9.85 -4.59 13.08
N PHE A 54 -8.76 -5.35 12.99
CA PHE A 54 -7.54 -5.05 13.75
C PHE A 54 -7.00 -3.65 13.45
N GLY A 55 -6.84 -3.33 12.16
CA GLY A 55 -6.38 -2.03 11.70
C GLY A 55 -7.25 -0.89 12.24
N PHE A 56 -8.58 -1.08 12.34
CA PHE A 56 -9.50 -0.08 12.86
C PHE A 56 -9.30 0.20 14.35
N ILE A 57 -9.08 -0.85 15.14
CA ILE A 57 -8.78 -0.72 16.58
C ILE A 57 -7.44 0.01 16.75
N LEU A 58 -6.42 -0.41 16.00
CA LEU A 58 -5.08 0.17 16.02
C LEU A 58 -5.10 1.66 15.67
N VAL A 59 -5.62 2.02 14.50
CA VAL A 59 -5.64 3.44 14.08
C VAL A 59 -6.55 4.30 14.94
N SER A 60 -7.56 3.73 15.60
CA SER A 60 -8.39 4.47 16.57
C SER A 60 -7.68 4.75 17.90
N GLY A 61 -6.80 3.85 18.34
CA GLY A 61 -5.88 4.14 19.44
C GLY A 61 -4.86 5.18 19.02
N HIS A 62 -4.23 4.97 17.87
CA HIS A 62 -3.22 5.84 17.31
C HIS A 62 -3.70 7.27 17.04
N ALA A 63 -4.94 7.44 16.56
CA ALA A 63 -5.54 8.76 16.34
C ALA A 63 -5.67 9.57 17.63
N ARG A 64 -5.94 8.91 18.77
CA ARG A 64 -6.01 9.58 20.08
C ARG A 64 -4.62 10.05 20.54
N LEU A 65 -3.60 9.20 20.38
CA LEU A 65 -2.21 9.55 20.67
C LEU A 65 -1.73 10.71 19.78
N LEU A 66 -2.03 10.64 18.47
CA LEU A 66 -1.66 11.70 17.55
C LEU A 66 -2.40 13.01 17.87
N SER A 67 -3.68 12.93 18.26
CA SER A 67 -4.45 14.11 18.69
C SER A 67 -3.82 14.79 19.91
N SER A 68 -3.43 14.03 20.96
CA SER A 68 -2.74 14.61 22.13
C SER A 68 -1.35 15.16 21.78
N GLN A 69 -0.60 14.48 20.92
CA GLN A 69 0.65 15.00 20.36
C GLN A 69 0.44 16.35 19.69
N MET A 70 -0.55 16.47 18.81
CA MET A 70 -0.83 17.72 18.09
C MET A 70 -1.31 18.83 19.03
N GLN A 71 -2.02 18.51 20.13
CA GLN A 71 -2.33 19.48 21.18
C GLN A 71 -1.07 20.02 21.86
N LEU A 72 -0.08 19.17 22.12
CA LEU A 72 1.21 19.60 22.66
C LEU A 72 1.98 20.51 21.70
N PHE A 73 1.92 20.25 20.39
CA PHE A 73 2.48 21.16 19.38
C PHE A 73 1.82 22.54 19.47
N VAL A 74 0.49 22.59 19.51
CA VAL A 74 -0.29 23.84 19.61
C VAL A 74 0.05 24.60 20.89
N SER A 75 0.05 23.94 22.06
CA SER A 75 0.37 24.59 23.33
C SER A 75 1.83 25.08 23.40
N SER A 76 2.71 24.42 22.64
CA SER A 76 4.10 24.83 22.46
C SER A 76 4.27 25.94 21.41
N GLY A 77 3.21 26.45 20.78
CA GLY A 77 3.29 27.47 19.75
C GLY A 77 3.92 26.99 18.44
N MET A 78 3.77 25.71 18.10
CA MET A 78 4.11 25.15 16.79
C MET A 78 2.81 24.74 16.08
N GLU A 79 2.68 25.08 14.79
CA GLU A 79 1.51 24.64 14.03
C GLU A 79 1.57 23.11 13.81
N PRO A 80 0.51 22.36 14.15
CA PRO A 80 0.44 20.94 13.89
C PRO A 80 0.12 20.67 12.40
N LEU A 81 0.66 19.57 11.87
CA LEU A 81 0.38 19.14 10.49
C LEU A 81 -1.09 18.74 10.29
N VAL A 82 -1.68 18.15 11.33
CA VAL A 82 -3.07 17.73 11.39
C VAL A 82 -3.60 18.23 12.72
N ARG A 83 -4.69 18.99 12.70
CA ARG A 83 -5.22 19.56 13.94
C ARG A 83 -5.89 18.48 14.78
N PRO A 84 -5.91 18.60 16.12
CA PRO A 84 -6.53 17.61 17.00
C PRO A 84 -7.99 17.28 16.66
N ASP A 85 -8.72 18.26 16.12
CA ASP A 85 -10.12 18.21 15.71
C ASP A 85 -10.34 17.85 14.23
N ASP A 86 -9.26 17.71 13.44
CA ASP A 86 -9.37 17.41 12.00
C ASP A 86 -10.17 16.12 11.76
N PRO A 87 -11.03 16.07 10.72
CA PRO A 87 -11.77 14.86 10.34
C PRO A 87 -10.87 13.64 10.09
N TYR A 88 -9.60 13.87 9.74
CA TYR A 88 -8.63 12.79 9.51
C TYR A 88 -8.33 11.98 10.78
N LEU A 89 -8.50 12.56 11.98
CA LEU A 89 -8.31 11.88 13.26
C LEU A 89 -9.64 11.42 13.87
N THR A 90 -10.70 12.22 13.72
CA THR A 90 -11.97 12.03 14.44
C THR A 90 -12.97 11.16 13.66
N SER A 91 -13.01 11.30 12.34
CA SER A 91 -14.01 10.65 11.50
C SER A 91 -13.90 9.13 11.49
N PHE A 92 -15.05 8.47 11.56
CA PHE A 92 -15.16 7.03 11.38
C PHE A 92 -14.70 6.58 9.99
N ILE A 93 -15.05 7.33 8.94
CA ILE A 93 -14.74 6.96 7.54
C ILE A 93 -13.24 7.00 7.28
N HIS A 94 -12.54 8.03 7.77
CA HIS A 94 -11.08 8.11 7.62
C HIS A 94 -10.36 7.00 8.39
N ARG A 95 -10.82 6.68 9.61
CA ARG A 95 -10.28 5.55 10.38
C ARG A 95 -10.55 4.21 9.70
N LEU A 96 -11.75 3.98 9.18
CA LEU A 96 -12.08 2.76 8.44
C LEU A 96 -11.29 2.64 7.13
N GLY A 97 -11.13 3.73 6.39
CA GLY A 97 -10.32 3.73 5.18
C GLY A 97 -8.83 3.49 5.45
N SER A 98 -8.28 4.07 6.52
CA SER A 98 -6.93 3.72 7.01
C SER A 98 -6.85 2.26 7.45
N ALA A 99 -7.87 1.73 8.11
CA ALA A 99 -7.92 0.34 8.53
C ALA A 99 -7.93 -0.64 7.34
N LEU A 100 -8.67 -0.30 6.28
CA LEU A 100 -8.76 -1.09 5.05
C LEU A 100 -7.38 -1.30 4.40
N PHE A 101 -6.47 -0.34 4.55
CA PHE A 101 -5.08 -0.49 4.08
C PHE A 101 -4.40 -1.73 4.69
N PHE A 102 -4.55 -1.98 5.99
CA PHE A 102 -3.99 -3.16 6.65
C PHE A 102 -4.67 -4.46 6.19
N GLY A 103 -5.99 -4.42 5.98
CA GLY A 103 -6.73 -5.55 5.39
C GLY A 103 -6.23 -5.92 4.01
N CYS A 104 -6.14 -4.94 3.10
CA CYS A 104 -5.73 -5.14 1.71
C CYS A 104 -4.23 -5.45 1.54
N THR A 105 -3.40 -5.22 2.56
CA THR A 105 -1.96 -5.52 2.54
C THR A 105 -1.67 -6.79 3.34
N LEU A 106 -1.67 -6.70 4.67
CA LEU A 106 -1.36 -7.81 5.58
C LEU A 106 -2.40 -8.92 5.51
N GLY A 107 -3.70 -8.59 5.38
CA GLY A 107 -4.74 -9.61 5.21
C GLY A 107 -4.56 -10.44 3.93
N VAL A 108 -4.20 -9.79 2.82
CA VAL A 108 -3.88 -10.47 1.56
C VAL A 108 -2.60 -11.28 1.67
N LEU A 109 -1.54 -10.73 2.29
CA LEU A 109 -0.28 -11.45 2.52
C LEU A 109 -0.50 -12.73 3.34
N ASN A 110 -1.22 -12.63 4.46
CA ASN A 110 -1.56 -13.76 5.33
C ASN A 110 -2.37 -14.82 4.56
N ALA A 111 -3.35 -14.38 3.78
CA ALA A 111 -4.18 -15.26 2.97
C ALA A 111 -3.39 -15.96 1.86
N MET A 112 -2.40 -15.30 1.25
CA MET A 112 -1.56 -15.92 0.23
C MET A 112 -0.67 -17.02 0.81
N ALA A 113 -0.11 -16.81 2.00
CA ALA A 113 0.63 -17.84 2.70
C ALA A 113 -0.28 -19.04 3.06
N ALA A 114 -1.48 -18.76 3.57
CA ALA A 114 -2.49 -19.78 3.85
C ALA A 114 -2.94 -20.54 2.59
N MET A 115 -3.16 -19.82 1.48
CA MET A 115 -3.51 -20.39 0.19
C MET A 115 -2.44 -21.36 -0.30
N ALA A 116 -1.16 -20.95 -0.32
CA ALA A 116 -0.06 -21.82 -0.73
C ALA A 116 0.00 -23.11 0.09
N LEU A 117 -0.18 -23.00 1.41
CA LEU A 117 -0.16 -24.13 2.33
C LEU A 117 -1.43 -24.99 2.24
N SER A 118 -2.55 -24.43 1.79
CA SER A 118 -3.79 -25.19 1.56
C SER A 118 -3.69 -26.21 0.43
N LEU A 119 -2.70 -26.07 -0.46
CA LEU A 119 -2.49 -26.97 -1.59
C LEU A 119 -2.18 -28.41 -1.13
N PHE A 120 -1.40 -28.56 -0.06
CA PHE A 120 -1.00 -29.88 0.46
C PHE A 120 -2.17 -30.72 0.97
N PRO A 121 -2.99 -30.26 1.94
CA PRO A 121 -4.16 -31.02 2.39
C PRO A 121 -5.21 -31.16 1.27
N TRP A 122 -5.30 -30.19 0.36
CA TRP A 122 -6.19 -30.28 -0.79
C TRP A 122 -5.81 -31.43 -1.72
N ILE A 123 -4.54 -31.54 -2.13
CA ILE A 123 -4.05 -32.65 -2.98
C ILE A 123 -4.27 -34.00 -2.29
N LYS A 124 -3.98 -34.08 -0.97
CA LYS A 124 -4.17 -35.30 -0.16
C LYS A 124 -5.64 -35.66 0.07
N GLY A 125 -6.57 -34.72 -0.02
CA GLY A 125 -7.99 -34.91 0.28
C GLY A 125 -8.32 -34.99 1.76
N ARG A 126 -7.35 -34.68 2.62
CA ARG A 126 -7.50 -34.74 4.07
C ARG A 126 -6.44 -33.89 4.74
N PHE A 127 -6.75 -33.42 5.95
CA PHE A 127 -5.74 -32.85 6.83
C PHE A 127 -5.00 -33.96 7.55
N SER A 128 -3.70 -34.09 7.28
CA SER A 128 -2.81 -34.96 8.05
C SER A 128 -2.27 -34.23 9.29
N LEU A 129 -1.76 -34.98 10.27
CA LEU A 129 -1.18 -34.40 11.49
C LEU A 129 -0.07 -33.36 11.18
N PRO A 130 0.86 -33.58 10.21
CA PRO A 130 1.80 -32.55 9.79
C PRO A 130 1.14 -31.29 9.23
N ASP A 131 0.03 -31.42 8.50
CA ASP A 131 -0.69 -30.25 7.95
C ASP A 131 -1.33 -29.41 9.07
N LEU A 132 -1.68 -30.04 10.20
CA LEU A 132 -2.15 -29.34 11.39
C LEU A 132 -1.01 -28.61 12.13
N LEU A 133 0.21 -29.13 12.10
CA LEU A 133 1.40 -28.47 12.66
C LEU A 133 1.82 -27.21 11.88
N VAL A 134 1.36 -27.06 10.64
CA VAL A 134 1.58 -25.84 9.85
C VAL A 134 0.75 -24.66 10.37
N PHE A 135 -0.40 -24.91 11.01
CA PHE A 135 -1.23 -23.84 11.58
C PHE A 135 -0.53 -22.98 12.64
N PRO A 136 0.13 -23.53 13.68
CA PRO A 136 0.85 -22.71 14.65
C PRO A 136 2.03 -21.97 14.02
N VAL A 137 2.71 -22.54 13.02
CA VAL A 137 3.79 -21.87 12.29
C VAL A 137 3.24 -20.66 11.51
N LEU A 138 2.12 -20.86 10.79
CA LEU A 138 1.47 -19.79 10.04
C LEU A 138 0.89 -18.72 10.98
N ALA A 139 0.31 -19.12 12.12
CA ALA A 139 -0.16 -18.23 13.16
C ALA A 139 0.97 -17.37 13.72
N GLY A 140 2.12 -17.99 14.04
CA GLY A 140 3.32 -17.29 14.48
C GLY A 140 3.85 -16.32 13.43
N LEU A 141 3.89 -16.72 12.16
CA LEU A 141 4.30 -15.84 11.06
C LEU A 141 3.36 -14.64 10.89
N CYS A 142 2.05 -14.87 10.88
CA CYS A 142 1.03 -13.81 10.78
C CYS A 142 1.10 -12.86 11.98
N ALA A 143 1.26 -13.38 13.19
CA ALA A 143 1.41 -12.58 14.41
C ALA A 143 2.70 -11.75 14.37
N TYR A 144 3.81 -12.34 13.91
CA TYR A 144 5.09 -11.65 13.78
C TYR A 144 5.03 -10.53 12.74
N LEU A 145 4.59 -10.83 11.51
CA LEU A 145 4.54 -9.84 10.42
C LEU A 145 3.46 -8.78 10.62
N GLY A 146 2.44 -9.06 11.43
CA GLY A 146 1.41 -8.10 11.82
C GLY A 146 1.65 -7.43 13.18
N TYR A 147 2.81 -7.64 13.81
CA TYR A 147 3.06 -7.19 15.17
C TYR A 147 3.19 -5.66 15.26
N SER A 148 2.36 -5.06 16.11
CA SER A 148 2.48 -3.67 16.58
C SER A 148 2.65 -3.66 18.09
N ALA A 149 3.71 -2.98 18.56
CA ALA A 149 3.94 -2.77 19.98
C ALA A 149 2.96 -1.77 20.62
N GLU A 150 2.17 -1.03 19.81
CA GLU A 150 1.09 -0.18 20.34
C GLU A 150 -0.06 -1.02 20.92
N LEU A 151 -0.31 -2.21 20.35
CA LEU A 151 -1.35 -3.14 20.79
C LEU A 151 -0.83 -4.60 20.73
N PRO A 152 0.10 -4.99 21.62
CA PRO A 152 0.83 -6.25 21.50
C PRO A 152 -0.08 -7.48 21.61
N ALA A 153 -0.98 -7.50 22.60
CA ALA A 153 -1.89 -8.62 22.83
C ALA A 153 -2.86 -8.82 21.65
N LEU A 154 -3.41 -7.74 21.10
CA LEU A 154 -4.30 -7.81 19.95
C LEU A 154 -3.54 -8.19 18.67
N SER A 155 -2.31 -7.71 18.49
CA SER A 155 -1.49 -8.10 17.35
C SER A 155 -1.27 -9.61 17.31
N ILE A 156 -0.95 -10.22 18.45
CA ILE A 156 -0.79 -11.67 18.57
C ILE A 156 -2.12 -12.37 18.31
N LEU A 157 -3.20 -11.93 18.94
CA LEU A 157 -4.54 -12.53 18.77
C LEU A 157 -4.98 -12.56 17.30
N PHE A 158 -4.95 -11.41 16.62
CA PHE A 158 -5.40 -11.31 15.23
C PHE A 158 -4.47 -12.04 14.25
N GLY A 159 -3.17 -12.10 14.56
CA GLY A 159 -2.22 -12.95 13.84
C GLY A 159 -2.55 -14.44 13.96
N VAL A 160 -2.83 -14.91 15.17
CA VAL A 160 -3.20 -16.32 15.44
C VAL A 160 -4.55 -16.68 14.84
N LEU A 161 -5.51 -15.75 14.81
CA LEU A 161 -6.82 -15.96 14.17
C LEU A 161 -6.75 -16.00 12.64
N SER A 162 -5.72 -15.41 12.02
CA SER A 162 -5.64 -15.30 10.55
C SER A 162 -5.72 -16.64 9.81
N PRO A 163 -4.93 -17.69 10.17
CA PRO A 163 -5.08 -19.02 9.57
C PRO A 163 -6.47 -19.62 9.77
N VAL A 164 -7.04 -19.47 10.97
CA VAL A 164 -8.34 -20.05 11.33
C VAL A 164 -9.44 -19.45 10.44
N VAL A 165 -9.45 -18.13 10.33
CA VAL A 165 -10.42 -17.36 9.54
C VAL A 165 -10.25 -17.60 8.04
N PHE A 166 -9.07 -17.99 7.56
CA PHE A 166 -8.88 -18.47 6.19
C PHE A 166 -9.43 -19.90 5.99
N PHE A 167 -8.97 -20.85 6.79
CA PHE A 167 -9.18 -22.28 6.54
C PHE A 167 -10.61 -22.77 6.85
N ILE A 168 -11.33 -22.13 7.76
CA ILE A 168 -12.74 -22.45 8.04
C ILE A 168 -13.61 -22.27 6.78
N PRO A 169 -13.78 -21.06 6.22
CA PRO A 169 -14.60 -20.86 5.03
C PRO A 169 -14.03 -21.59 3.82
N TRP A 170 -12.70 -21.68 3.69
CA TRP A 170 -12.05 -22.45 2.64
C TRP A 170 -12.49 -23.93 2.66
N SER A 171 -12.45 -24.57 3.83
CA SER A 171 -12.83 -26.00 3.97
C SER A 171 -14.31 -26.23 3.67
N LEU A 172 -15.19 -25.33 4.08
CA LEU A 172 -16.62 -25.38 3.78
C LEU A 172 -16.90 -25.31 2.27
N VAL A 173 -16.13 -24.52 1.54
CA VAL A 173 -16.24 -24.38 0.08
C VAL A 173 -15.66 -25.61 -0.62
N ILE A 174 -14.49 -26.09 -0.21
CA ILE A 174 -13.86 -27.30 -0.78
C ILE A 174 -14.72 -28.54 -0.57
N ARG A 175 -15.39 -28.68 0.58
CA ARG A 175 -16.28 -29.82 0.87
C ARG A 175 -17.46 -29.95 -0.09
N ARG A 176 -17.78 -28.89 -0.83
CA ARG A 176 -18.85 -28.88 -1.85
C ARG A 176 -18.33 -29.17 -3.26
N SER A 177 -17.08 -29.61 -3.42
CA SER A 177 -16.51 -29.95 -4.73
C SER A 177 -17.27 -31.12 -5.35
N ARG A 178 -17.52 -31.04 -6.66
CA ARG A 178 -18.22 -32.05 -7.45
C ARG A 178 -17.32 -32.55 -8.57
N PRO A 179 -17.53 -33.79 -9.08
CA PRO A 179 -16.84 -34.24 -10.27
C PRO A 179 -17.20 -33.33 -11.45
N ARG A 180 -16.21 -32.98 -12.27
CA ARG A 180 -16.38 -32.13 -13.45
C ARG A 180 -15.66 -32.75 -14.64
N ASP A 181 -16.38 -32.90 -15.74
CA ASP A 181 -15.80 -33.35 -17.00
C ASP A 181 -14.75 -32.36 -17.52
N ILE A 182 -13.65 -32.90 -18.04
CA ILE A 182 -12.59 -32.12 -18.67
C ILE A 182 -13.00 -31.82 -20.11
N ARG A 183 -13.66 -30.68 -20.32
CA ARG A 183 -13.98 -30.18 -21.67
C ARG A 183 -12.85 -29.27 -22.18
N PHE A 184 -12.08 -29.73 -23.16
CA PHE A 184 -10.92 -29.00 -23.69
C PHE A 184 -11.22 -27.56 -24.14
N GLY A 185 -12.41 -27.30 -24.70
CA GLY A 185 -12.82 -25.96 -25.15
C GLY A 185 -12.83 -24.88 -24.06
N ARG A 186 -12.96 -25.26 -22.77
CA ARG A 186 -12.92 -24.31 -21.64
C ARG A 186 -11.54 -23.68 -21.44
N TRP A 187 -10.49 -24.41 -21.84
CA TRP A 187 -9.11 -24.00 -21.63
C TRP A 187 -8.64 -22.96 -22.65
N ILE A 188 -9.30 -22.86 -23.81
CA ILE A 188 -9.04 -21.79 -24.78
C ILE A 188 -9.44 -20.44 -24.20
N ALA A 189 -10.68 -20.31 -23.69
CA ALA A 189 -11.16 -19.09 -23.06
C ALA A 189 -10.31 -18.70 -21.84
N PHE A 190 -9.90 -19.71 -21.04
CA PHE A 190 -8.98 -19.52 -19.94
C PHE A 190 -7.61 -19.01 -20.41
N ALA A 191 -7.00 -19.68 -21.39
CA ALA A 191 -5.66 -19.34 -21.89
C ALA A 191 -5.63 -17.91 -22.44
N VAL A 192 -6.60 -17.53 -23.28
CA VAL A 192 -6.69 -16.17 -23.85
C VAL A 192 -6.87 -15.12 -22.75
N ALA A 193 -7.78 -15.35 -21.79
CA ALA A 193 -8.01 -14.42 -20.70
C ALA A 193 -6.82 -14.33 -19.73
N ALA A 194 -6.14 -15.45 -19.48
CA ALA A 194 -4.99 -15.50 -18.60
C ALA A 194 -3.74 -14.90 -19.25
N SER A 195 -3.55 -15.02 -20.57
CA SER A 195 -2.36 -14.55 -21.30
C SER A 195 -2.42 -13.08 -21.73
N ALA A 196 -3.59 -12.53 -21.99
CA ALA A 196 -3.75 -11.14 -22.43
C ALA A 196 -3.04 -10.11 -21.51
N PRO A 197 -3.05 -10.28 -20.18
CA PRO A 197 -2.31 -9.40 -19.28
C PRO A 197 -0.81 -9.64 -19.24
N PHE A 198 -0.32 -10.84 -19.54
CA PHE A 198 1.13 -11.08 -19.62
C PHE A 198 1.75 -10.30 -20.77
N LEU A 199 1.04 -10.20 -21.91
CA LEU A 199 1.42 -9.30 -22.99
C LEU A 199 1.43 -7.84 -22.53
N PHE A 200 0.45 -7.43 -21.71
CA PHE A 200 0.40 -6.10 -21.11
C PHE A 200 1.54 -5.84 -20.09
N LEU A 201 1.89 -6.82 -19.25
CA LEU A 201 2.99 -6.73 -18.29
C LEU A 201 4.36 -6.72 -18.96
N LEU A 202 4.56 -7.51 -20.03
CA LEU A 202 5.77 -7.46 -20.86
C LEU A 202 5.97 -6.07 -21.48
N VAL A 203 4.87 -5.43 -21.86
CA VAL A 203 4.86 -4.10 -22.47
C VAL A 203 5.06 -2.97 -21.45
N LEU A 204 4.44 -3.08 -20.26
CA LEU A 204 4.63 -2.14 -19.16
C LEU A 204 5.87 -2.43 -18.30
N GLY A 205 6.61 -3.51 -18.58
CA GLY A 205 7.82 -3.88 -17.85
C GLY A 205 8.91 -2.79 -17.85
N GLY A 206 8.83 -1.82 -18.76
CA GLY A 206 9.66 -0.60 -18.78
C GLY A 206 8.96 0.68 -18.31
N SER A 207 7.71 0.61 -17.84
CA SER A 207 6.96 1.78 -17.35
C SER A 207 7.24 2.01 -15.86
N SER A 208 7.67 3.21 -15.50
CA SER A 208 7.81 3.58 -14.09
C SER A 208 6.45 3.64 -13.39
N PHE A 209 6.40 3.32 -12.10
CA PHE A 209 5.22 3.51 -11.24
C PHE A 209 4.55 4.89 -11.42
N GLY A 210 5.33 5.92 -11.74
CA GLY A 210 4.83 7.26 -12.04
C GLY A 210 3.83 7.30 -13.20
N VAL A 211 4.05 6.54 -14.27
CA VAL A 211 3.14 6.51 -15.44
C VAL A 211 1.81 5.87 -15.08
N ILE A 212 1.85 4.79 -14.30
CA ILE A 212 0.64 4.10 -13.82
C ILE A 212 -0.15 5.06 -12.93
N ARG A 213 0.49 5.68 -11.93
CA ARG A 213 -0.13 6.67 -11.04
C ARG A 213 -0.75 7.82 -11.82
N ASP A 214 -0.01 8.40 -12.77
CA ASP A 214 -0.47 9.56 -13.54
C ASP A 214 -1.68 9.22 -14.41
N SER A 215 -1.77 7.98 -14.94
CA SER A 215 -2.94 7.51 -15.69
C SER A 215 -4.22 7.48 -14.85
N MET A 216 -4.11 7.27 -13.53
CA MET A 216 -5.25 7.23 -12.62
C MET A 216 -5.99 8.57 -12.53
N LEU A 217 -5.31 9.68 -12.82
CA LEU A 217 -5.88 11.03 -12.72
C LEU A 217 -6.87 11.38 -13.85
N THR A 218 -6.93 10.56 -14.90
CA THR A 218 -7.68 10.87 -16.12
C THR A 218 -8.92 9.98 -16.30
N ARG A 219 -9.01 8.87 -15.56
CA ARG A 219 -10.12 7.92 -15.67
C ARG A 219 -10.98 7.98 -14.40
N PRO A 220 -12.30 8.23 -14.49
CA PRO A 220 -13.15 8.45 -13.31
C PRO A 220 -12.97 7.41 -12.20
N ALA A 221 -13.13 6.11 -12.51
CA ALA A 221 -13.00 5.05 -11.50
C ALA A 221 -11.60 4.93 -10.87
N LEU A 222 -10.54 5.20 -11.64
CA LEU A 222 -9.17 5.17 -11.10
C LEU A 222 -8.87 6.43 -10.30
N LYS A 223 -9.48 7.56 -10.67
CA LYS A 223 -9.39 8.82 -9.95
C LYS A 223 -10.04 8.69 -8.59
N ASP A 224 -11.24 8.13 -8.50
CA ASP A 224 -11.93 7.90 -7.23
C ASP A 224 -11.11 7.02 -6.29
N LEU A 225 -10.44 5.99 -6.82
CA LEU A 225 -9.52 5.14 -6.05
C LEU A 225 -8.30 5.92 -5.57
N SER A 226 -7.72 6.78 -6.41
CA SER A 226 -6.61 7.67 -6.06
C SER A 226 -7.04 8.65 -4.95
N ASP A 227 -8.19 9.28 -5.10
CA ASP A 227 -8.73 10.24 -4.13
C ASP A 227 -9.01 9.56 -2.78
N PHE A 228 -9.58 8.36 -2.80
CA PHE A 228 -9.77 7.55 -1.59
C PHE A 228 -8.45 7.29 -0.87
N TYR A 229 -7.41 6.89 -1.61
CA TYR A 229 -6.08 6.63 -1.06
C TYR A 229 -5.52 7.88 -0.36
N TYR A 230 -5.47 9.03 -1.03
CA TYR A 230 -4.89 10.24 -0.43
C TYR A 230 -5.75 10.83 0.69
N ASN A 231 -7.08 10.69 0.65
CA ASN A 231 -7.95 11.24 1.68
C ASN A 231 -7.97 10.39 2.95
N HIS A 232 -7.89 9.06 2.85
CA HIS A 232 -8.20 8.19 3.99
C HIS A 232 -7.01 7.44 4.59
N THR A 233 -5.79 7.55 4.06
CA THR A 233 -4.64 6.74 4.53
C THR A 233 -3.69 7.44 5.51
N LEU A 234 -3.99 8.65 5.99
CA LEU A 234 -3.14 9.39 6.95
C LEU A 234 -2.68 8.51 8.11
N LEU A 235 -3.62 7.93 8.85
CA LEU A 235 -3.32 7.20 10.09
C LEU A 235 -2.53 5.92 9.78
N ALA A 236 -2.91 5.19 8.73
CA ALA A 236 -2.15 4.03 8.29
C ALA A 236 -0.70 4.40 7.94
N ALA A 237 -0.50 5.51 7.21
CA ALA A 237 0.82 6.01 6.86
C ALA A 237 1.61 6.45 8.10
N HIS A 238 0.97 7.06 9.11
CA HIS A 238 1.63 7.49 10.34
C HIS A 238 2.06 6.29 11.20
N VAL A 239 1.19 5.29 11.38
CA VAL A 239 1.47 4.05 12.13
C VAL A 239 2.70 3.33 11.59
N ILE A 240 2.82 3.20 10.26
CA ILE A 240 3.91 2.41 9.66
C ILE A 240 5.24 3.16 9.60
N LYS A 241 5.25 4.49 9.67
CA LYS A 241 6.46 5.29 9.52
C LYS A 241 7.39 5.09 10.73
N PRO A 242 8.69 4.88 10.52
CA PRO A 242 9.66 4.99 11.61
C PRO A 242 9.69 6.44 12.13
N ILE A 243 10.10 6.64 13.38
CA ILE A 243 10.20 7.96 14.04
C ILE A 243 11.01 8.95 13.19
N SER A 244 12.08 8.47 12.55
CA SER A 244 12.92 9.29 11.66
C SER A 244 12.17 9.83 10.44
N ALA A 245 11.16 9.11 9.94
CA ALA A 245 10.36 9.50 8.77
C ALA A 245 9.10 10.30 9.11
N LEU A 246 8.77 10.48 10.40
CA LEU A 246 7.66 11.33 10.81
C LEU A 246 7.96 12.80 10.46
N GLU A 247 6.95 13.50 9.95
CA GLU A 247 7.04 14.93 9.69
C GLU A 247 7.16 15.71 10.99
N GLN A 248 6.35 15.38 11.99
CA GLN A 248 6.35 15.99 13.31
C GLN A 248 6.54 14.92 14.39
N LYS A 249 7.38 15.20 15.38
CA LYS A 249 7.74 14.24 16.43
C LYS A 249 8.05 14.92 17.76
N VAL A 250 7.67 14.24 18.85
CA VAL A 250 7.92 14.66 20.23
C VAL A 250 9.00 13.78 20.83
N ILE A 251 10.05 14.40 21.37
CA ILE A 251 11.18 13.72 22.00
C ILE A 251 11.28 14.21 23.43
N ALA A 252 11.01 13.33 24.39
CA ALA A 252 11.19 13.63 25.81
C ALA A 252 12.65 13.38 26.18
N VAL A 253 13.30 14.36 26.80
CA VAL A 253 14.71 14.32 27.16
C VAL A 253 14.85 14.67 28.64
N SER A 254 15.58 13.83 29.37
CA SER A 254 15.92 14.10 30.76
C SER A 254 16.62 15.45 30.89
N ASP A 255 16.26 16.20 31.92
CA ASP A 255 16.89 17.48 32.28
C ASP A 255 18.37 17.35 32.64
N GLU A 256 18.85 16.15 33.02
CA GLU A 256 20.27 15.79 33.17
C GLU A 256 21.08 15.95 31.86
N ILE A 257 20.39 15.99 30.71
CA ILE A 257 21.01 16.17 29.40
C ILE A 257 21.05 17.66 29.06
N GLU A 258 22.20 18.28 29.36
CA GLU A 258 22.41 19.71 29.15
C GLU A 258 22.30 20.13 27.67
N LYS A 259 22.90 19.34 26.77
CA LYS A 259 23.03 19.68 25.34
C LYS A 259 22.29 18.67 24.47
N ILE A 260 21.29 19.13 23.71
CA ILE A 260 20.56 18.30 22.75
C ILE A 260 21.35 18.14 21.44
N GLY A 261 21.93 19.21 20.90
CA GLY A 261 22.62 19.17 19.59
C GLY A 261 21.67 19.47 18.41
N PRO A 262 22.03 19.06 17.18
CA PRO A 262 21.21 19.31 15.98
C PRO A 262 19.78 18.80 16.14
N MET A 263 18.80 19.65 15.83
CA MET A 263 17.39 19.32 15.92
C MET A 263 16.79 19.16 14.51
N PRO A 264 16.27 17.98 14.16
CA PRO A 264 15.61 17.76 12.88
C PRO A 264 14.40 18.69 12.69
N HIS A 265 14.10 19.05 11.45
CA HIS A 265 12.86 19.73 11.13
C HIS A 265 11.65 18.90 11.61
N GLY A 266 10.70 19.58 12.25
CA GLY A 266 9.50 19.01 12.86
C GLY A 266 9.69 18.35 14.22
N SER A 267 10.84 18.52 14.85
CA SER A 267 11.06 18.00 16.21
C SER A 267 10.65 19.00 17.30
N LEU A 268 9.85 18.52 18.24
CA LEU A 268 9.56 19.16 19.52
C LEU A 268 10.31 18.39 20.63
N TRP A 269 11.20 19.06 21.32
CA TRP A 269 12.01 18.49 22.39
C TRP A 269 11.46 18.95 23.75
N VAL A 270 11.02 18.00 24.56
CA VAL A 270 10.46 18.25 25.89
C VAL A 270 11.49 17.89 26.93
N ARG A 271 12.05 18.89 27.60
CA ARG A 271 12.98 18.70 28.72
C ARG A 271 12.20 18.55 30.01
N THR A 272 12.40 17.46 30.74
CA THR A 272 11.68 17.15 32.00
C THR A 272 12.51 16.20 32.87
N PRO A 273 12.37 16.25 34.21
CA PRO A 273 12.93 15.24 35.10
C PRO A 273 12.31 13.84 34.91
N ASP A 274 11.09 13.74 34.37
CA ASP A 274 10.43 12.46 34.09
C ASP A 274 10.07 12.31 32.60
N PRO A 275 11.03 11.90 31.74
CA PRO A 275 10.76 11.61 30.33
C PRO A 275 9.71 10.52 30.11
N CYS A 276 9.52 9.61 31.07
CA CYS A 276 8.52 8.54 30.96
C CYS A 276 7.10 9.02 31.26
N GLY A 277 6.96 10.11 32.02
CA GLY A 277 5.68 10.78 32.30
C GLY A 277 5.07 11.49 31.10
N VAL A 278 5.88 11.84 30.08
CA VAL A 278 5.40 12.52 28.85
C VAL A 278 4.66 11.53 27.96
N SER A 279 3.35 11.39 28.15
CA SER A 279 2.52 10.39 27.48
C SER A 279 2.49 10.51 25.95
N GLU A 280 2.69 11.73 25.45
CA GLU A 280 2.65 12.12 24.03
C GLU A 280 3.98 11.88 23.30
N ARG A 281 5.00 11.35 23.97
CA ARG A 281 6.33 11.20 23.35
C ARG A 281 6.35 10.14 22.24
N ASN A 282 7.18 10.35 21.24
CA ASN A 282 7.62 9.28 20.33
C ASN A 282 8.85 8.55 20.85
N LEU A 283 9.71 9.24 21.61
CA LEU A 283 10.95 8.71 22.16
C LEU A 283 11.26 9.38 23.50
N ALA A 284 11.74 8.60 24.47
CA ALA A 284 12.35 9.10 25.70
C ALA A 284 13.88 8.94 25.63
N VAL A 285 14.62 9.90 26.17
CA VAL A 285 16.09 9.90 26.20
C VAL A 285 16.56 10.29 27.60
N SER A 286 17.48 9.51 28.17
CA SER A 286 17.99 9.69 29.53
C SER A 286 19.47 9.31 29.65
N ARG A 287 20.15 9.72 30.73
CA ARG A 287 21.50 9.22 31.06
C ARG A 287 21.46 7.86 31.76
N GLY A 288 20.43 7.61 32.57
CA GLY A 288 20.22 6.35 33.28
C GLY A 288 19.08 5.50 32.70
N GLU A 289 18.99 4.26 33.17
CA GLU A 289 17.85 3.39 32.86
C GLU A 289 16.55 3.96 33.45
N LEU A 290 15.47 3.88 32.67
CA LEU A 290 14.14 4.34 33.05
C LEU A 290 13.14 3.16 33.00
N PRO A 291 12.00 3.25 33.72
CA PRO A 291 10.99 2.19 33.72
C PRO A 291 10.27 2.01 32.38
N CYS A 292 10.32 3.03 31.50
CA CYS A 292 9.81 2.94 30.14
C CYS A 292 10.93 2.63 29.14
N ASN A 293 10.55 2.24 27.93
CA ASN A 293 11.50 2.06 26.84
C ASN A 293 12.11 3.42 26.47
N ALA A 294 13.29 3.72 27.02
CA ALA A 294 14.03 4.95 26.83
C ALA A 294 15.43 4.69 26.27
N LEU A 295 15.92 5.62 25.48
CA LEU A 295 17.28 5.60 24.95
C LEU A 295 18.26 6.11 26.01
N VAL A 296 19.12 5.23 26.49
CA VAL A 296 20.16 5.56 27.46
C VAL A 296 21.41 6.07 26.73
N ILE A 297 21.84 7.30 27.05
CA ILE A 297 23.04 7.93 26.51
C ILE A 297 24.03 8.16 27.64
N GLY A 298 25.11 7.38 27.65
CA GLY A 298 26.14 7.43 28.70
C GLY A 298 27.33 8.36 28.42
N ASP A 299 27.33 9.11 27.31
CA ASP A 299 28.42 10.03 26.97
C ASP A 299 28.05 11.50 27.16
N ASP A 300 29.06 12.34 27.34
CA ASP A 300 28.88 13.80 27.52
C ASP A 300 28.71 14.57 26.20
N ARG A 301 28.60 13.85 25.08
CA ARG A 301 28.31 14.46 23.78
C ARG A 301 26.87 14.97 23.76
N PRO A 302 26.54 15.99 22.94
CA PRO A 302 25.15 16.38 22.74
C PRO A 302 24.28 15.17 22.40
N ALA A 303 23.07 15.12 22.94
CA ALA A 303 22.16 13.98 22.84
C ALA A 303 22.03 13.47 21.39
N ASN A 304 21.74 14.37 20.46
CA ASN A 304 21.59 14.13 19.03
C ASN A 304 22.81 14.55 18.21
N ALA A 305 24.02 14.42 18.75
CA ALA A 305 25.25 14.64 17.99
C ALA A 305 25.22 13.83 16.68
N SER A 306 25.54 14.50 15.57
CA SER A 306 25.50 13.90 14.22
C SER A 306 24.18 13.21 13.88
N ASN A 307 23.05 13.67 14.44
CA ASN A 307 21.72 13.09 14.23
C ASN A 307 21.57 11.62 14.68
N ARG A 308 22.43 11.15 15.60
CA ARG A 308 22.47 9.74 16.04
C ARG A 308 21.16 9.22 16.65
N ILE A 309 20.37 10.08 17.30
CA ILE A 309 19.08 9.67 17.89
C ILE A 309 18.12 9.28 16.77
N MET A 310 18.15 9.97 15.63
CA MET A 310 17.25 9.68 14.50
C MET A 310 17.78 8.60 13.57
N GLU A 311 19.08 8.55 13.33
CA GLU A 311 19.67 7.69 12.29
C GLU A 311 20.09 6.31 12.79
N GLU A 312 20.63 6.25 14.01
CA GLU A 312 21.28 5.05 14.56
C GLU A 312 20.44 4.44 15.68
N LEU A 313 20.10 5.26 16.68
CA LEU A 313 19.56 4.78 17.95
C LEU A 313 18.03 4.67 17.92
N GLY A 314 17.34 5.47 17.12
CA GLY A 314 15.88 5.49 17.04
C GLY A 314 15.26 4.23 16.44
N ARG A 315 16.03 3.41 15.72
CA ARG A 315 15.54 2.15 15.13
C ARG A 315 15.11 1.13 16.18
N ALA A 316 15.75 1.15 17.36
CA ALA A 316 15.42 0.24 18.46
C ALA A 316 14.05 0.55 19.11
N PHE A 317 13.50 1.74 18.86
CA PHE A 317 12.26 2.24 19.47
C PHE A 317 11.09 2.26 18.49
N ASP A 318 11.21 1.51 17.40
CA ASP A 318 10.18 1.45 16.38
C ASP A 318 9.09 0.43 16.75
N SER A 319 8.00 0.94 17.31
CA SER A 319 6.85 0.14 17.73
C SER A 319 6.26 -0.76 16.64
N ASN A 320 6.42 -0.38 15.37
CA ASN A 320 5.72 -1.01 14.25
C ASN A 320 6.69 -1.56 13.21
N GLU A 321 7.95 -1.82 13.58
CA GLU A 321 8.97 -2.30 12.64
C GLU A 321 8.53 -3.59 11.94
N ARG A 322 8.03 -4.57 12.70
CA ARG A 322 7.62 -5.87 12.16
C ARG A 322 6.42 -5.74 11.23
N MET A 323 5.44 -4.94 11.62
CA MET A 323 4.30 -4.59 10.77
C MET A 323 4.75 -3.91 9.47
N ARG A 324 5.64 -2.92 9.56
CA ARG A 324 6.20 -2.24 8.39
C ARG A 324 6.98 -3.22 7.51
N GLN A 325 7.72 -4.17 8.07
CA GLN A 325 8.41 -5.22 7.32
C GLN A 325 7.40 -6.13 6.59
N GLY A 326 6.31 -6.54 7.23
CA GLY A 326 5.23 -7.32 6.60
C GLY A 326 4.61 -6.60 5.41
N ILE A 327 4.25 -5.32 5.59
CA ILE A 327 3.73 -4.46 4.52
C ILE A 327 4.80 -4.23 3.43
N GLY A 328 6.06 -4.09 3.81
CA GLY A 328 7.18 -3.98 2.88
C GLY A 328 7.38 -5.25 2.04
N ILE A 329 7.18 -6.44 2.61
CA ILE A 329 7.18 -7.70 1.84
C ILE A 329 6.06 -7.67 0.81
N PHE A 330 4.87 -7.23 1.20
CA PHE A 330 3.72 -7.09 0.31
C PHE A 330 4.04 -6.20 -0.90
N PHE A 331 4.59 -5.00 -0.69
CA PHE A 331 4.87 -4.03 -1.76
C PHE A 331 6.14 -4.33 -2.57
N TYR A 332 7.22 -4.78 -1.93
CA TYR A 332 8.55 -4.79 -2.54
C TYR A 332 9.14 -6.18 -2.79
N ARG A 333 8.70 -7.23 -2.09
CA ARG A 333 9.38 -8.55 -2.13
C ARG A 333 8.53 -9.73 -2.59
N GLY A 334 7.24 -9.59 -2.91
CA GLY A 334 6.52 -10.76 -3.44
C GLY A 334 5.10 -10.53 -3.98
N PRO A 335 4.09 -10.26 -3.14
CA PRO A 335 2.68 -10.36 -3.52
C PRO A 335 2.16 -9.35 -4.53
N LEU A 336 2.69 -8.12 -4.57
CA LEU A 336 2.04 -7.07 -5.35
C LEU A 336 1.93 -7.41 -6.84
N VAL A 337 2.90 -8.13 -7.40
CA VAL A 337 2.85 -8.61 -8.80
C VAL A 337 1.93 -9.83 -8.92
N LEU A 338 1.88 -10.69 -7.90
CA LEU A 338 1.03 -11.87 -7.86
C LEU A 338 -0.45 -11.51 -7.70
N VAL A 339 -0.79 -10.41 -7.03
CA VAL A 339 -2.20 -10.01 -6.80
C VAL A 339 -2.95 -9.79 -8.13
N PRO A 340 -2.47 -8.95 -9.07
CA PRO A 340 -3.05 -8.85 -10.40
C PRO A 340 -3.12 -10.21 -11.12
N ILE A 341 -2.05 -11.02 -11.05
CA ILE A 341 -2.03 -12.35 -11.67
C ILE A 341 -3.14 -13.25 -11.10
N LEU A 342 -3.31 -13.29 -9.78
CA LEU A 342 -4.37 -14.06 -9.12
C LEU A 342 -5.76 -13.56 -9.51
N PHE A 343 -5.98 -12.24 -9.55
CA PHE A 343 -7.23 -11.67 -10.04
C PHE A 343 -7.49 -12.05 -11.51
N MET A 344 -6.46 -12.04 -12.35
CA MET A 344 -6.56 -12.44 -13.76
C MET A 344 -6.87 -13.92 -13.90
N LEU A 345 -6.24 -14.78 -13.09
CA LEU A 345 -6.52 -16.21 -13.06
C LEU A 345 -7.95 -16.48 -12.57
N TRP A 346 -8.43 -15.78 -11.54
CA TRP A 346 -9.82 -15.84 -11.09
C TRP A 346 -10.80 -15.40 -12.17
N PHE A 347 -10.50 -14.30 -12.85
CA PHE A 347 -11.32 -13.80 -13.96
C PHE A 347 -11.32 -14.77 -15.15
N ALA A 348 -10.17 -15.33 -15.51
CA ALA A 348 -10.04 -16.32 -16.57
C ALA A 348 -10.85 -17.59 -16.24
N LEU A 349 -10.84 -18.04 -14.99
CA LEU A 349 -11.68 -19.15 -14.54
C LEU A 349 -13.17 -18.79 -14.58
N PHE A 350 -13.55 -17.59 -14.16
CA PHE A 350 -14.91 -17.09 -14.28
C PHE A 350 -15.38 -17.12 -15.73
N LEU A 351 -14.58 -16.57 -16.64
CA LEU A 351 -14.88 -16.51 -18.06
C LEU A 351 -14.97 -17.91 -18.69
N SER A 352 -14.07 -18.82 -18.32
CA SER A 352 -14.10 -20.23 -18.72
C SER A 352 -15.39 -20.93 -18.26
N ASN A 353 -15.89 -20.63 -17.06
CA ASN A 353 -17.17 -21.16 -16.61
C ASN A 353 -18.36 -20.52 -17.34
N LEU A 354 -18.28 -19.22 -17.64
CA LEU A 354 -19.30 -18.52 -18.39
C LEU A 354 -19.41 -19.03 -19.82
N SER A 355 -18.28 -19.33 -20.48
CA SER A 355 -18.24 -19.87 -21.85
C SER A 355 -18.93 -21.22 -21.97
N MET A 356 -18.96 -21.99 -20.89
CA MET A 356 -19.69 -23.26 -20.82
C MET A 356 -21.21 -23.09 -20.73
N LYS A 357 -21.68 -21.96 -20.18
CA LYS A 357 -23.11 -21.63 -20.06
C LYS A 357 -23.63 -20.87 -21.29
N SER A 358 -22.85 -19.90 -21.77
CA SER A 358 -23.19 -19.07 -22.93
C SER A 358 -21.93 -18.56 -23.61
N LYS A 359 -21.70 -19.01 -24.85
CA LYS A 359 -20.58 -18.54 -25.68
C LYS A 359 -20.69 -17.04 -26.01
N ILE A 360 -21.90 -16.55 -26.23
CA ILE A 360 -22.17 -15.14 -26.56
C ILE A 360 -21.83 -14.26 -25.36
N ALA A 361 -22.36 -14.58 -24.17
CA ALA A 361 -22.07 -13.80 -22.96
C ALA A 361 -20.58 -13.80 -22.64
N SER A 362 -19.91 -14.95 -22.75
CA SER A 362 -18.46 -15.03 -22.58
C SER A 362 -17.68 -14.22 -23.62
N GLY A 363 -18.12 -14.21 -24.89
CA GLY A 363 -17.49 -13.42 -25.94
C GLY A 363 -17.60 -11.92 -25.68
N VAL A 364 -18.77 -11.43 -25.27
CA VAL A 364 -18.99 -10.01 -24.92
C VAL A 364 -18.11 -9.60 -23.73
N VAL A 365 -18.07 -10.41 -22.67
CA VAL A 365 -17.25 -10.14 -21.49
C VAL A 365 -15.75 -10.18 -21.84
N LEU A 366 -15.32 -11.12 -22.69
CA LEU A 366 -13.93 -11.19 -23.16
C LEU A 366 -13.53 -9.95 -23.97
N LEU A 367 -14.37 -9.51 -24.91
CA LEU A 367 -14.10 -8.31 -25.70
C LEU A 367 -14.03 -7.07 -24.82
N GLY A 368 -14.95 -6.92 -23.87
CA GLY A 368 -14.90 -5.86 -22.87
C GLY A 368 -13.61 -5.89 -22.05
N TYR A 369 -13.18 -7.07 -21.62
CA TYR A 369 -11.91 -7.27 -20.92
C TYR A 369 -10.69 -6.87 -21.76
N LEU A 370 -10.61 -7.30 -23.02
CA LEU A 370 -9.52 -6.95 -23.93
C LEU A 370 -9.49 -5.44 -24.24
N ALA A 371 -10.66 -4.82 -24.36
CA ALA A 371 -10.78 -3.37 -24.60
C ALA A 371 -10.19 -2.53 -23.45
N LEU A 372 -10.16 -3.03 -22.20
CA LEU A 372 -9.52 -2.35 -21.08
C LEU A 372 -8.01 -2.12 -21.30
N PHE A 373 -7.37 -2.96 -22.10
CA PHE A 373 -5.93 -2.89 -22.38
C PHE A 373 -5.61 -2.04 -23.61
N TYR A 374 -6.58 -1.76 -24.49
CA TYR A 374 -6.37 -1.04 -25.74
C TYR A 374 -5.68 0.33 -25.56
N PRO A 375 -6.09 1.21 -24.60
CA PRO A 375 -5.43 2.50 -24.44
C PRO A 375 -3.96 2.40 -24.05
N ALA A 376 -3.58 1.37 -23.29
CA ALA A 376 -2.19 1.19 -22.90
C ALA A 376 -1.32 0.72 -24.09
N TRP A 377 -1.86 -0.19 -24.91
CA TRP A 377 -1.22 -0.60 -26.16
C TRP A 377 -1.04 0.59 -27.11
N GLN A 378 -2.08 1.42 -27.24
CA GLN A 378 -2.02 2.64 -28.03
C GLN A 378 -0.91 3.56 -27.52
N GLY A 379 -0.83 3.83 -26.21
CA GLY A 379 0.22 4.68 -25.64
C GLY A 379 1.63 4.17 -25.86
N VAL A 380 1.85 2.85 -25.70
CA VAL A 380 3.14 2.22 -25.95
C VAL A 380 3.52 2.32 -27.42
N TYR A 381 2.60 2.01 -28.31
CA TYR A 381 2.81 2.11 -29.75
C TYR A 381 3.16 3.54 -30.16
N GLN A 382 2.41 4.53 -29.67
CA GLN A 382 2.66 5.94 -29.95
C GLN A 382 3.99 6.43 -29.39
N ARG A 383 4.38 5.97 -28.19
CA ARG A 383 5.70 6.27 -27.60
C ARG A 383 6.82 5.65 -28.43
N HIS A 384 6.66 4.41 -28.85
CA HIS A 384 7.65 3.71 -29.67
C HIS A 384 7.84 4.42 -31.02
N LEU A 385 6.74 4.83 -31.66
CA LEU A 385 6.80 5.65 -32.88
C LEU A 385 7.53 6.97 -32.66
N LEU A 386 7.29 7.67 -31.54
CA LEU A 386 7.99 8.92 -31.21
C LEU A 386 9.49 8.70 -30.94
N VAL A 387 9.87 7.56 -30.36
CA VAL A 387 11.28 7.19 -30.16
C VAL A 387 11.97 6.89 -31.49
N LEU A 388 11.29 6.22 -32.41
CA LEU A 388 11.81 5.94 -33.76
C LEU A 388 11.91 7.20 -34.64
N HIS A 389 11.03 8.18 -34.39
CA HIS A 389 10.94 9.42 -35.16
C HIS A 389 10.99 10.66 -34.26
N PRO A 390 12.14 10.96 -33.61
CA PRO A 390 12.27 12.10 -32.69
C PRO A 390 11.95 13.45 -33.34
N GLU A 391 12.15 13.59 -34.65
CA GLU A 391 11.82 14.79 -35.42
C GLU A 391 10.34 15.18 -35.36
N ARG A 392 9.45 14.25 -35.01
CA ARG A 392 8.02 14.48 -34.86
C ARG A 392 7.64 15.10 -33.51
N ILE A 393 8.59 15.34 -32.62
CA ILE A 393 8.29 15.85 -31.28
C ILE A 393 7.48 17.14 -31.30
N ALA A 394 7.78 18.08 -32.20
CA ALA A 394 7.02 19.34 -32.32
C ALA A 394 5.53 19.09 -32.61
N GLN A 395 5.22 18.06 -33.41
CA GLN A 395 3.84 17.66 -33.69
C GLN A 395 3.15 17.11 -32.43
N TYR A 396 3.87 16.35 -31.60
CA TYR A 396 3.33 15.82 -30.36
C TYR A 396 3.13 16.93 -29.32
N ILE A 397 4.06 17.89 -29.23
CA ILE A 397 3.97 19.03 -28.31
C ILE A 397 2.74 19.89 -28.62
N LEU A 398 2.44 20.10 -29.90
CA LEU A 398 1.34 20.96 -30.35
C LEU A 398 0.01 20.21 -30.54
N SER A 399 -0.01 18.90 -30.33
CA SER A 399 -1.18 18.06 -30.59
C SER A 399 -2.38 18.41 -29.70
N GLU A 400 -3.59 18.39 -30.26
CA GLU A 400 -4.83 18.47 -29.48
C GLU A 400 -5.07 17.20 -28.65
N ARG A 401 -4.45 16.08 -29.04
CA ARG A 401 -4.57 14.81 -28.32
C ARG A 401 -3.71 14.84 -27.06
N GLU A 402 -4.37 14.76 -25.92
CA GLU A 402 -3.74 14.70 -24.60
C GLU A 402 -2.60 13.66 -24.53
N GLU A 403 -2.85 12.46 -25.07
CA GLU A 403 -1.86 11.38 -25.01
C GLU A 403 -0.56 11.73 -25.75
N MET A 404 -0.63 12.42 -26.88
CA MET A 404 0.57 12.86 -27.61
C MET A 404 1.34 13.91 -26.82
N ARG A 405 0.66 14.90 -26.24
CA ARG A 405 1.28 15.92 -25.38
C ARG A 405 1.95 15.30 -24.16
N TYR A 406 1.26 14.37 -23.49
CA TYR A 406 1.81 13.65 -22.34
C TYR A 406 3.04 12.83 -22.72
N LEU A 407 3.00 12.11 -23.85
CA LEU A 407 4.11 11.29 -24.32
C LEU A 407 5.32 12.14 -24.74
N ALA A 408 5.13 13.31 -25.35
CA ALA A 408 6.21 14.23 -25.66
C ALA A 408 6.94 14.63 -24.37
N LEU A 409 6.22 15.13 -23.38
CA LEU A 409 6.81 15.59 -22.12
C LEU A 409 7.43 14.45 -21.31
N LEU A 410 6.86 13.24 -21.38
CA LEU A 410 7.40 12.07 -20.71
C LEU A 410 8.68 11.54 -21.37
N THR A 411 8.77 11.59 -22.71
CA THR A 411 9.83 10.94 -23.48
C THR A 411 11.02 11.87 -23.69
N TYR A 412 10.76 13.15 -23.98
CA TYR A 412 11.78 14.15 -24.29
C TYR A 412 11.56 15.43 -23.47
N PRO A 413 11.66 15.38 -22.13
CA PRO A 413 11.39 16.53 -21.28
C PRO A 413 12.38 17.69 -21.45
N ASP A 414 13.56 17.44 -22.03
CA ASP A 414 14.59 18.46 -22.22
C ASP A 414 14.35 19.33 -23.46
N GLU A 415 13.56 18.84 -24.43
CA GLU A 415 13.16 19.61 -25.62
C GLU A 415 12.13 20.70 -25.31
N PHE A 416 11.51 20.66 -24.12
CA PHE A 416 10.53 21.65 -23.70
C PHE A 416 11.21 22.95 -23.25
N THR A 417 10.88 24.05 -23.89
CA THR A 417 11.25 25.40 -23.45
C THR A 417 10.54 25.77 -22.14
N ALA A 418 11.03 26.82 -21.45
CA ALA A 418 10.35 27.32 -20.25
C ALA A 418 8.90 27.76 -20.55
N ARG A 419 8.68 28.39 -21.71
CA ARG A 419 7.35 28.80 -22.16
C ARG A 419 6.41 27.62 -22.39
N GLU A 420 6.91 26.53 -22.97
CA GLU A 420 6.10 25.33 -23.18
C GLU A 420 5.75 24.63 -21.86
N LEU A 421 6.68 24.58 -20.89
CA LEU A 421 6.37 24.08 -19.56
C LEU A 421 5.30 24.93 -18.86
N MET A 422 5.36 26.26 -18.95
CA MET A 422 4.33 27.16 -18.41
C MET A 422 2.98 26.98 -19.13
N ARG A 423 2.98 26.74 -20.44
CA ARG A 423 1.75 26.37 -21.16
C ARG A 423 1.20 25.04 -20.65
N TYR A 424 2.06 24.06 -20.44
CA TYR A 424 1.66 22.71 -20.02
C TYR A 424 1.23 22.66 -18.54
N SER A 425 1.67 23.59 -17.69
CA SER A 425 1.12 23.71 -16.32
C SER A 425 -0.32 24.20 -16.30
N GLY A 426 -0.83 24.80 -17.38
CA GLY A 426 -2.24 25.13 -17.57
C GLY A 426 -3.03 24.13 -18.41
N ASP A 427 -2.48 22.94 -18.72
CA ASP A 427 -3.16 21.95 -19.57
C ASP A 427 -4.45 21.43 -18.92
N VAL A 428 -5.47 21.14 -19.74
CA VAL A 428 -6.74 20.53 -19.29
C VAL A 428 -6.48 19.22 -18.52
N SER A 429 -5.46 18.45 -18.94
CA SER A 429 -5.13 17.18 -18.32
C SER A 429 -4.24 17.34 -17.08
N PRO A 430 -4.67 16.80 -15.92
CA PRO A 430 -3.89 16.92 -14.68
C PRO A 430 -2.57 16.16 -14.70
N ARG A 431 -2.46 15.07 -15.49
CA ARG A 431 -1.17 14.36 -15.62
C ARG A 431 -0.15 15.15 -16.42
N ILE A 432 -0.58 15.99 -17.37
CA ILE A 432 0.31 16.90 -18.09
C ILE A 432 0.76 18.03 -17.18
N ARG A 433 -0.17 18.68 -16.45
CA ARG A 433 0.17 19.70 -15.44
C ARG A 433 1.16 19.18 -14.41
N LEU A 434 0.86 18.02 -13.83
CA LEU A 434 1.74 17.35 -12.85
C LEU A 434 3.14 17.12 -13.45
N ARG A 435 3.21 16.63 -14.69
CA ARG A 435 4.50 16.37 -15.33
C ARG A 435 5.25 17.67 -15.60
N ALA A 436 4.58 18.73 -16.04
CA ALA A 436 5.21 20.03 -16.29
C ALA A 436 5.84 20.60 -15.02
N LEU A 437 5.12 20.53 -13.89
CA LEU A 437 5.64 20.94 -12.58
C LEU A 437 6.81 20.06 -12.11
N TYR A 438 6.78 18.76 -12.41
CA TYR A 438 7.91 17.88 -12.15
C TYR A 438 9.16 18.32 -12.92
N GLU A 439 9.02 18.61 -14.21
CA GLU A 439 10.15 19.08 -15.03
C GLU A 439 10.64 20.46 -14.58
N ALA A 440 9.74 21.39 -14.24
CA ALA A 440 10.09 22.69 -13.66
C ALA A 440 10.87 22.54 -12.34
N GLY A 441 10.41 21.67 -11.44
CA GLY A 441 11.11 21.37 -10.19
C GLY A 441 12.45 20.64 -10.37
N ARG A 442 12.60 19.81 -11.41
CA ARG A 442 13.90 19.22 -11.78
C ARG A 442 14.90 20.32 -12.17
N ARG A 443 14.43 21.31 -12.94
CA ARG A 443 15.23 22.46 -13.38
C ARG A 443 15.55 23.43 -12.23
N GLY A 444 14.67 23.53 -11.23
CA GLY A 444 14.93 24.26 -9.98
C GLY A 444 15.20 25.76 -10.13
N ASN A 445 14.74 26.37 -11.22
CA ASN A 445 14.96 27.78 -11.53
C ASN A 445 13.79 28.65 -11.03
N THR A 446 14.09 29.82 -10.48
CA THR A 446 13.13 30.81 -9.99
C THR A 446 12.19 31.36 -11.07
N GLN A 447 12.53 31.23 -12.36
CA GLN A 447 11.64 31.62 -13.47
C GLN A 447 10.29 30.87 -13.47
N TYR A 448 10.20 29.74 -12.78
CA TYR A 448 8.97 28.95 -12.68
C TYR A 448 8.10 29.32 -11.47
N LEU A 449 8.51 30.26 -10.63
CA LEU A 449 7.81 30.54 -9.37
C LEU A 449 6.34 30.92 -9.56
N ASP A 450 6.00 31.73 -10.56
CA ASP A 450 4.62 32.16 -10.80
C ASP A 450 3.72 30.97 -11.19
N MET A 451 4.19 30.07 -12.07
CA MET A 451 3.43 28.85 -12.41
C MET A 451 3.35 27.84 -11.25
N LEU A 452 4.35 27.82 -10.37
CA LEU A 452 4.33 26.96 -9.17
C LEU A 452 3.35 27.48 -8.13
N GLU A 453 3.26 28.80 -7.96
CA GLU A 453 2.30 29.47 -7.09
C GLU A 453 0.86 29.21 -7.55
N GLU A 454 0.56 29.41 -8.84
CA GLU A 454 -0.75 29.09 -9.40
C GLU A 454 -1.14 27.63 -9.17
N ALA A 455 -0.18 26.71 -9.35
CA ALA A 455 -0.40 25.28 -9.16
C ALA A 455 -0.67 24.87 -7.70
N LEU A 456 -0.40 25.73 -6.70
CA LEU A 456 -0.81 25.49 -5.31
C LEU A 456 -2.33 25.61 -5.12
N SER A 457 -3.06 26.12 -6.10
CA SER A 457 -4.52 26.20 -6.08
C SER A 457 -5.18 25.18 -7.02
N ASP A 458 -4.42 24.23 -7.58
CA ASP A 458 -4.95 23.25 -8.53
C ASP A 458 -6.03 22.35 -7.89
N PRO A 459 -7.13 22.04 -8.59
CA PRO A 459 -8.17 21.15 -8.07
C PRO A 459 -7.66 19.73 -7.75
N GLN A 460 -6.60 19.27 -8.43
CA GLN A 460 -6.00 17.97 -8.18
C GLN A 460 -4.89 18.07 -7.13
N LEU A 461 -5.06 17.38 -6.00
CA LEU A 461 -4.08 17.38 -4.91
C LEU A 461 -2.70 16.89 -5.37
N ASN A 462 -2.62 15.99 -6.35
CA ASN A 462 -1.34 15.49 -6.88
C ASN A 462 -0.54 16.60 -7.60
N VAL A 463 -1.24 17.55 -8.23
CA VAL A 463 -0.63 18.72 -8.88
C VAL A 463 -0.13 19.70 -7.81
N ARG A 464 -0.95 20.01 -6.80
CA ARG A 464 -0.53 20.85 -5.64
C ARG A 464 0.66 20.27 -4.87
N THR A 465 0.63 18.97 -4.63
CA THR A 465 1.74 18.22 -4.01
C THR A 465 3.01 18.36 -4.84
N ARG A 466 2.89 18.28 -6.17
CA ARG A 466 4.02 18.43 -7.08
C ARG A 466 4.57 19.86 -7.08
N ALA A 467 3.69 20.86 -7.00
CA ALA A 467 4.09 22.26 -6.85
C ALA A 467 4.90 22.46 -5.57
N CYS A 468 4.44 21.92 -4.42
CA CYS A 468 5.20 21.94 -3.16
C CYS A 468 6.59 21.29 -3.32
N TRP A 469 6.66 20.12 -3.95
CA TRP A 469 7.96 19.49 -4.22
C TRP A 469 8.87 20.37 -5.08
N ALA A 470 8.34 20.97 -6.16
CA ALA A 470 9.10 21.84 -7.05
C ALA A 470 9.58 23.12 -6.36
N LEU A 471 8.75 23.76 -5.53
CA LEU A 471 9.13 24.91 -4.70
C LEU A 471 10.30 24.56 -3.75
N GLY A 472 10.24 23.39 -3.11
CA GLY A 472 11.34 22.88 -2.27
C GLY A 472 12.65 22.60 -3.03
N ARG A 473 12.57 22.40 -4.36
CA ARG A 473 13.75 22.27 -5.22
C ARG A 473 14.32 23.62 -5.65
N THR A 474 13.46 24.63 -5.82
CA THR A 474 13.87 26.00 -6.17
C THR A 474 14.61 26.70 -5.02
N ARG A 475 14.23 26.43 -3.76
CA ARG A 475 14.93 26.90 -2.54
C ARG A 475 15.14 28.42 -2.46
N SER A 476 14.19 29.21 -2.96
CA SER A 476 14.17 30.67 -2.75
C SER A 476 13.34 31.06 -1.52
N GLU A 477 13.55 32.25 -0.96
CA GLU A 477 12.70 32.77 0.13
C GLU A 477 11.22 32.83 -0.28
N ARG A 478 10.92 33.29 -1.51
CA ARG A 478 9.55 33.23 -2.06
C ARG A 478 9.02 31.79 -2.09
N SER A 479 9.86 30.79 -2.36
CA SER A 479 9.43 29.39 -2.27
C SER A 479 9.09 28.99 -0.83
N ALA A 480 9.88 29.44 0.16
CA ALA A 480 9.60 29.18 1.57
C ALA A 480 8.26 29.77 2.01
N ASP A 481 7.95 31.00 1.61
CA ASP A 481 6.69 31.66 1.97
C ASP A 481 5.48 30.96 1.32
N LEU A 482 5.59 30.56 0.05
CA LEU A 482 4.55 29.77 -0.64
C LEU A 482 4.36 28.38 0.00
N LEU A 483 5.44 27.72 0.39
CA LEU A 483 5.39 26.45 1.11
C LEU A 483 4.76 26.60 2.51
N GLN A 484 5.06 27.71 3.20
CA GLN A 484 4.43 28.02 4.48
C GLN A 484 2.93 28.23 4.32
N GLN A 485 2.48 28.97 3.31
CA GLN A 485 1.05 29.14 3.01
C GLN A 485 0.37 27.79 2.72
N ALA A 486 0.96 26.94 1.88
CA ALA A 486 0.41 25.62 1.58
C ALA A 486 0.35 24.71 2.83
N PHE A 487 1.36 24.77 3.69
CA PHE A 487 1.36 24.06 4.98
C PHE A 487 0.23 24.53 5.91
N LEU A 488 -0.04 25.83 5.97
CA LEU A 488 -1.04 26.41 6.87
C LEU A 488 -2.47 26.27 6.36
N HIS A 489 -2.68 26.25 5.04
CA HIS A 489 -4.00 26.49 4.46
C HIS A 489 -4.51 25.41 3.49
N ASP A 490 -3.68 24.44 3.06
CA ASP A 490 -4.19 23.40 2.16
C ASP A 490 -5.20 22.48 2.89
N PRO A 491 -6.36 22.19 2.28
CA PRO A 491 -7.36 21.30 2.88
C PRO A 491 -6.89 19.85 3.00
N SER A 492 -5.93 19.43 2.16
CA SER A 492 -5.38 18.08 2.17
C SER A 492 -4.20 17.97 3.13
N TRP A 493 -4.31 17.09 4.12
CA TRP A 493 -3.18 16.73 4.99
C TRP A 493 -1.95 16.30 4.19
N TYR A 494 -2.17 15.68 3.02
CA TYR A 494 -1.12 15.16 2.17
C TYR A 494 -0.30 16.30 1.56
N VAL A 495 -0.98 17.34 1.04
CA VAL A 495 -0.29 18.53 0.50
C VAL A 495 0.40 19.28 1.63
N ARG A 496 -0.25 19.48 2.79
CA ARG A 496 0.39 20.10 3.97
C ARG A 496 1.67 19.37 4.38
N GLY A 497 1.66 18.04 4.35
CA GLY A 497 2.82 17.21 4.71
C GLY A 497 3.98 17.35 3.73
N TYR A 498 3.67 17.45 2.44
CA TYR A 498 4.67 17.73 1.41
C TYR A 498 5.22 19.15 1.49
N ALA A 499 4.36 20.13 1.73
CA ALA A 499 4.74 21.52 1.93
C ALA A 499 5.68 21.66 3.13
N TYR A 500 5.31 21.07 4.27
CA TYR A 500 6.11 21.05 5.48
C TYR A 500 7.49 20.41 5.25
N ARG A 501 7.53 19.22 4.67
CA ARG A 501 8.80 18.53 4.37
C ARG A 501 9.69 19.34 3.43
N ALA A 502 9.11 19.97 2.41
CA ALA A 502 9.85 20.83 1.49
C ALA A 502 10.38 22.09 2.18
N LEU A 503 9.60 22.68 3.10
CA LEU A 503 9.99 23.83 3.90
C LEU A 503 11.20 23.50 4.79
N GLY A 504 11.30 22.28 5.31
CA GLY A 504 12.46 21.84 6.10
C GLY A 504 13.82 21.95 5.39
N GLY A 505 13.84 22.02 4.05
CA GLY A 505 15.07 22.23 3.27
C GLY A 505 15.45 23.70 3.07
N VAL A 506 14.59 24.64 3.47
CA VAL A 506 14.77 26.10 3.28
C VAL A 506 14.69 26.84 4.62
N ARG A 507 13.66 26.54 5.42
CA ARG A 507 13.38 27.13 6.74
C ARG A 507 13.07 26.00 7.74
N PRO A 508 14.09 25.30 8.27
CA PRO A 508 13.90 24.25 9.28
C PRO A 508 13.16 24.77 10.52
N MET A 509 12.39 23.90 11.17
CA MET A 509 11.55 24.26 12.32
C MET A 509 11.75 23.21 13.39
N ALA A 510 12.22 23.60 14.57
CA ALA A 510 12.32 22.74 15.74
C ALA A 510 12.19 23.61 16.99
N LYS A 511 11.72 23.03 18.09
CA LYS A 511 11.53 23.77 19.34
C LYS A 511 11.92 22.92 20.55
N VAL A 512 12.42 23.59 21.59
CA VAL A 512 12.64 23.01 22.91
C VAL A 512 11.68 23.67 23.89
N ILE A 513 11.02 22.87 24.71
CA ILE A 513 10.20 23.33 25.84
C ILE A 513 10.65 22.62 27.11
N THR A 514 10.36 23.22 28.26
CA THR A 514 10.57 22.60 29.56
C THR A 514 9.22 22.24 30.16
N ALA A 515 9.06 20.99 30.60
CA ALA A 515 7.90 20.51 31.33
C ALA A 515 8.35 20.10 32.74
N PRO A 516 7.46 20.25 33.75
CA PRO A 516 7.75 19.84 35.12
C PRO A 516 8.01 18.33 35.25
#